data_AF-A0A832D891-F1
#
_entry.id   AF-A0A832D891-F1
#
_cell.length_a   1.000
_cell.length_b   1.000
_cell.length_c   1.000
_cell.angle_alpha   90.00
_cell.angle_beta   90.00
_cell.angle_gamma   90.00
#
_symmetry.space_group_name_H-M   'P 1'
#
loop_
_entity.id
_entity.type
_entity.pdbx_description
1 polymer ?
#
loop_
_entity_poly.entity_id
_entity_poly.type
_entity_poly.pdbx_seq_one_letter_code
_entity_poly.pdbx_strand_id
1 'polypeptide(L)' 'MTATGKVMRCRAGKRHLMLGKSSKRRRRLRGKVEVSDTDAHRVLEALPFSHRG' A
#
# COMPACT_ATOMS: atom_id res chain seq x y z
N MET A 1 -7.10 -0.46 6.18
CA MET A 1 -8.06 0.62 5.86
C MET A 1 -7.77 1.81 6.78
N THR A 2 -7.92 3.05 6.32
CA THR A 2 -7.94 4.23 7.23
C THR A 2 -9.32 4.39 7.87
N ALA A 3 -9.44 5.25 8.88
CA ALA A 3 -10.73 5.60 9.48
C ALA A 3 -11.72 6.26 8.48
N THR A 4 -11.25 6.69 7.31
CA THR A 4 -12.06 7.24 6.21
C THR A 4 -12.39 6.19 5.13
N GLY A 5 -11.97 4.93 5.30
CA GLY A 5 -12.26 3.85 4.33
C GLY A 5 -11.23 3.70 3.21
N LYS A 6 -10.11 4.44 3.23
CA LYS A 6 -9.07 4.32 2.19
C LYS A 6 -8.31 3.01 2.30
N VAL A 7 -8.12 2.35 1.16
CA VAL A 7 -7.33 1.12 1.06
C VAL A 7 -5.84 1.48 0.97
N MET A 8 -5.03 0.97 1.90
CA MET A 8 -3.61 1.30 2.00
C MET A 8 -2.74 0.08 1.74
N ARG A 9 -1.60 0.26 1.05
CA ARG A 9 -0.60 -0.78 0.78
C ARG A 9 0.81 -0.33 1.16
N CYS A 10 1.69 -1.32 1.36
CA CYS A 10 3.13 -1.09 1.46
C CYS A 10 3.76 -0.99 0.07
N ARG A 11 4.80 -0.16 -0.08
CA ARG A 11 5.57 -0.08 -1.32
C ARG A 11 6.51 -1.29 -1.44
N ALA A 12 6.53 -1.92 -2.63
CA ALA A 12 7.37 -3.07 -2.91
C ALA A 12 8.86 -2.71 -3.09
N GLY A 13 9.75 -3.70 -2.95
CA GLY A 13 11.19 -3.55 -3.25
C GLY A 13 12.07 -3.07 -2.09
N LYS A 14 11.58 -3.14 -0.84
CA LYS A 14 12.34 -2.80 0.38
C LYS A 14 13.08 -4.00 1.02
N ARG A 15 12.73 -5.23 0.66
CA ARG A 15 13.21 -6.45 1.34
C ARG A 15 14.70 -6.73 1.16
N HIS A 16 15.24 -6.57 -0.04
CA HIS A 16 16.65 -6.90 -0.38
C HIS A 16 17.27 -5.86 -1.32
N LEU A 17 18.58 -5.96 -1.54
CA LEU A 17 19.37 -5.08 -2.41
C LEU A 17 19.24 -3.60 -2.04
N MET A 18 19.26 -3.30 -0.73
CA MET A 18 19.10 -1.93 -0.24
C MET A 18 20.40 -1.12 -0.35
N LEU A 19 21.55 -1.79 -0.42
CA LEU A 19 22.86 -1.14 -0.54
C LEU A 19 22.95 -0.26 -1.81
N GLY A 20 22.51 -0.79 -2.96
CA GLY A 20 22.50 -0.06 -4.24
C GLY A 20 21.35 0.95 -4.41
N LYS A 21 20.50 1.15 -3.39
CA LYS A 21 19.37 2.09 -3.47
C LYS A 21 19.73 3.40 -2.76
N SER A 22 19.55 4.53 -3.46
CA SER A 22 19.75 5.86 -2.87
C SER A 22 18.93 6.06 -1.59
N SER A 23 19.45 6.86 -0.66
CA SER A 23 18.77 7.17 0.60
C SER A 23 17.36 7.74 0.39
N LYS A 24 17.18 8.57 -0.65
CA LYS A 24 15.86 9.09 -1.08
C LYS A 24 14.90 7.96 -1.45
N ARG A 25 15.35 7.00 -2.29
CA ARG A 25 14.53 5.84 -2.68
C ARG A 25 14.18 4.98 -1.46
N ARG A 26 15.15 4.71 -0.59
CA ARG A 26 14.93 3.93 0.64
C ARG A 26 13.92 4.59 1.57
N ARG A 27 13.96 5.91 1.76
CA ARG A 27 12.98 6.67 2.55
C ARG A 27 11.59 6.59 1.93
N ARG A 28 11.47 6.77 0.60
CA ARG A 28 10.19 6.63 -0.11
C ARG A 28 9.56 5.26 0.10
N LEU A 29 10.35 4.19 0.07
CA LEU A 29 9.86 2.82 0.28
C LEU A 29 9.37 2.52 1.71
N ARG A 30 9.64 3.38 2.70
CA ARG A 30 9.19 3.18 4.09
C ARG A 30 7.70 3.47 4.31
N GLY A 31 7.13 4.40 3.54
CA GLY A 31 5.75 4.85 3.74
C GLY A 31 4.71 3.91 3.12
N LYS A 32 3.55 3.83 3.78
CA LYS A 32 2.32 3.28 3.18
C LYS A 32 1.75 4.28 2.19
N VAL A 33 1.08 3.77 1.16
CA VAL A 33 0.41 4.58 0.14
C VAL A 33 -0.99 4.05 -0.09
N GLU A 34 -1.87 4.91 -0.59
CA GLU A 34 -3.17 4.52 -1.10
C GLU A 34 -3.00 3.55 -2.28
N VAL A 35 -3.90 2.58 -2.38
CA VAL A 35 -4.02 1.71 -3.56
C VAL A 35 -4.55 2.56 -4.72
N SER A 36 -4.21 2.20 -5.95
CA SER A 36 -4.79 2.82 -7.15
C SER A 36 -6.31 2.67 -7.14
N ASP A 37 -7.03 3.70 -7.56
CA ASP A 37 -8.50 3.70 -7.60
C ASP A 37 -9.04 2.50 -8.40
N THR A 38 -8.36 2.14 -9.50
CA THR A 38 -8.71 0.99 -10.35
C THR A 38 -8.65 -0.35 -9.62
N ASP A 39 -7.74 -0.52 -8.66
CA ASP A 39 -7.53 -1.79 -7.95
C ASP A 39 -8.25 -1.83 -6.60
N ALA A 40 -8.72 -0.68 -6.10
CA ALA A 40 -9.39 -0.59 -4.82
C ALA A 40 -10.65 -1.47 -4.76
N HIS A 41 -11.45 -1.51 -5.84
CA HIS A 41 -12.66 -2.32 -5.94
C HIS A 41 -12.38 -3.82 -5.76
N ARG A 42 -11.39 -4.33 -6.50
CA ARG A 42 -11.00 -5.76 -6.45
C ARG A 42 -10.53 -6.17 -5.06
N VAL A 43 -9.80 -5.28 -4.38
CA VAL A 43 -9.34 -5.53 -3.01
C VAL A 43 -10.52 -5.57 -2.03
N LEU A 44 -11.52 -4.72 -2.21
CA LEU A 44 -12.71 -4.69 -1.35
C LEU A 44 -13.59 -5.93 -1.56
N GLU A 45 -13.82 -6.33 -2.81
CA GLU A 45 -14.58 -7.55 -3.14
C GLU A 45 -13.94 -8.81 -2.55
N ALA A 46 -12.62 -8.88 -2.55
CA ALA A 46 -11.87 -10.00 -1.97
C ALA A 46 -11.89 -10.02 -0.43
N LEU A 47 -12.38 -8.97 0.22
CA LEU A 47 -12.40 -8.83 1.67
C LEU A 47 -13.86 -8.82 2.19
N PRO A 48 -14.40 -9.98 2.61
CA PRO A 48 -15.84 -10.19 2.88
C PRO A 48 -16.41 -9.41 4.08
N PHE A 49 -15.57 -8.71 4.84
CA PHE A 49 -15.97 -7.89 5.99
C PHE A 49 -15.39 -6.48 5.92
N SER A 50 -14.94 -6.05 4.74
CA SER A 50 -14.27 -4.75 4.57
C SER A 50 -15.23 -3.60 4.23
N HIS A 51 -16.45 -3.91 3.80
CA HIS A 51 -17.53 -2.94 3.69
C HIS A 51 -18.02 -2.58 5.10
N ARG A 52 -17.97 -1.29 5.43
CA ARG A 52 -18.80 -0.76 6.52
C ARG A 52 -20.25 -0.98 6.11
N GLY A 53 -21.00 -1.69 6.94
CA GLY A 53 -22.45 -1.48 7.01
C GLY A 53 -22.76 -0.06 7.44
#